data_AF-B1Y9L8-F1
#
_entry.id   AF-B1Y9L8-F1
#
_cell.length_a   1.000
_cell.length_b   1.000
_cell.length_c   1.000
_cell.angle_alpha   90.00
_cell.angle_beta   90.00
_cell.angle_gamma   90.00
#
_symmetry.space_group_name_H-M   'P 1'
#
loop_
_entity.id
_entity.type
_entity.pdbx_description
1 polymer ?
#
loop_
_entity_poly.entity_id
_entity_poly.type
_entity_poly.pdbx_seq_one_letter_code
_entity_poly.pdbx_strand_id
1 'polypeptide(L)' 'MDLPEGRYKVYKTKKYTIYYVLDDVEIRGNYDRKLERGGHEFYFAGDVVVVKPLRETSQAQEAL' A
#
# COMPACT_ATOMS: atom_id res chain seq x y z
N MET A 1 2.24 14.08 -6.12
CA MET A 1 2.36 12.65 -5.76
C MET A 1 1.38 11.93 -6.66
N ASP A 2 1.87 11.05 -7.53
CA ASP A 2 0.99 10.17 -8.30
C ASP A 2 0.36 9.16 -7.33
N LEU A 3 -0.96 9.12 -7.34
CA LEU A 3 -1.72 8.12 -6.59
C LEU A 3 -1.58 6.76 -7.28
N PRO A 4 -1.62 5.65 -6.54
CA PRO A 4 -1.57 4.33 -7.16
C PRO A 4 -2.70 4.17 -8.18
N GLU A 5 -2.34 3.84 -9.42
CA GLU A 5 -3.31 3.54 -10.48
C GLU A 5 -3.98 2.20 -10.15
N GLY A 6 -5.28 2.18 -9.86
CA GLY A 6 -6.01 0.94 -9.55
C GLY A 6 -7.03 1.10 -8.42
N ARG A 7 -7.61 -0.01 -7.96
CA ARG A 7 -8.53 -0.01 -6.81
C ARG A 7 -7.73 0.01 -5.52
N TYR A 8 -8.12 0.92 -4.65
CA TYR A 8 -7.55 1.04 -3.32
C TYR A 8 -8.63 1.42 -2.30
N LYS A 9 -8.38 1.08 -1.04
CA LYS A 9 -9.13 1.60 0.12
C LYS A 9 -8.32 2.71 0.78
N VAL A 10 -8.99 3.78 1.18
CA VAL A 10 -8.36 4.89 1.88
C VAL A 10 -8.71 4.83 3.35
N TYR A 11 -7.70 4.83 4.21
CA TYR A 11 -7.84 4.93 5.66
C TYR A 11 -7.16 6.21 6.13
N LYS A 12 -7.90 7.10 6.79
CA LYS A 12 -7.34 8.32 7.37
C LYS A 12 -7.13 8.12 8.86
N THR A 13 -5.92 8.39 9.32
CA THR A 13 -5.54 8.42 10.73
C THR A 13 -5.10 9.84 11.09
N LYS A 14 -4.90 10.13 12.38
CA LYS A 14 -4.39 11.45 12.82
C LYS A 14 -3.01 11.81 12.27
N LYS A 15 -2.22 10.80 11.88
CA LYS A 15 -0.82 10.96 11.46
C LYS A 15 -0.60 10.67 9.98
N TYR A 16 -1.40 9.77 9.40
CA TYR A 16 -1.20 9.28 8.05
C TYR A 16 -2.51 9.12 7.28
N THR A 17 -2.46 9.41 5.98
CA THR A 17 -3.44 8.95 4.98
C THR A 17 -2.90 7.68 4.32
N ILE A 18 -3.60 6.58 4.51
CA ILE A 18 -3.16 5.25 4.07
C ILE A 18 -3.96 4.84 2.84
N TYR A 19 -3.29 4.53 1.74
CA TYR A 19 -3.85 3.96 0.52
C TYR A 19 -3.52 2.47 0.47
N TYR A 20 -4.49 1.63 0.81
CA TYR A 20 -4.34 0.18 0.74
C TYR A 20 -4.74 -0.30 -0.66
N VAL A 21 -3.77 -0.74 -1.43
CA VAL A 21 -3.92 -1.15 -2.83
C VAL A 21 -4.44 -2.59 -2.87
N LEU A 22 -5.51 -2.80 -3.64
CA LEU A 22 -6.18 -4.11 -3.78
C LEU A 22 -5.76 -4.84 -5.05
N ASP A 23 -5.42 -4.09 -6.10
CA ASP A 23 -4.98 -4.67 -7.36
C ASP A 23 -3.47 -4.86 -7.36
N ASP A 24 -2.97 -5.84 -8.12
CA ASP A 24 -1.53 -5.91 -8.35
C ASP A 24 -1.11 -4.87 -9.38
N VAL A 25 -0.80 -3.69 -8.87
CA VAL A 25 -0.37 -2.53 -9.66
C VAL A 25 1.02 -2.11 -9.25
N GLU A 26 1.78 -1.63 -10.21
CA GLU A 26 3.12 -1.10 -9.95
C GLU A 26 3.00 0.26 -9.26
N ILE A 27 3.58 0.36 -8.08
CA ILE A 27 3.56 1.60 -7.30
C ILE A 27 4.65 2.51 -7.85
N ARG A 28 4.27 3.42 -8.75
CA ARG A 28 5.17 4.39 -9.38
C ARG A 28 5.13 5.72 -8.63
N GLY A 29 6.28 6.20 -8.16
CA GLY A 29 6.38 7.49 -7.49
C GLY A 29 7.71 7.70 -6.76
N ASN A 30 7.98 8.95 -6.40
CA ASN A 30 9.05 9.30 -5.46
C ASN A 30 8.53 9.12 -4.04
N TYR A 31 8.95 8.02 -3.39
CA TYR A 31 8.68 7.74 -1.99
C TYR A 31 9.94 7.97 -1.17
N ASP A 32 9.78 8.56 0.01
CA ASP A 32 10.88 8.81 0.95
C ASP A 32 11.44 7.49 1.49
N ARG A 33 10.60 6.48 1.62
CA ARG A 33 10.97 5.19 2.21
C ARG A 33 10.08 4.06 1.71
N LYS A 34 10.72 2.91 1.46
CA LYS A 34 10.06 1.61 1.27
C LYS A 34 10.35 0.71 2.47
N LEU A 35 9.35 -0.04 2.94
CA LEU A 35 9.49 -1.06 3.98
C LEU A 35 8.68 -2.30 3.61
N GLU A 36 9.23 -3.49 3.82
CA GLU A 36 8.51 -4.75 3.65
C GLU A 36 8.28 -5.38 5.02
N ARG A 37 7.02 -5.68 5.36
CA ARG A 37 6.69 -6.29 6.65
C ARG A 37 5.35 -7.04 6.58
N GLY A 38 5.33 -8.26 7.11
CA GLY A 38 4.08 -9.02 7.26
C GLY A 38 3.32 -9.24 5.95
N GLY A 39 4.03 -9.55 4.86
CA GLY A 39 3.41 -9.78 3.55
C GLY A 39 2.95 -8.50 2.83
N HIS A 40 3.41 -7.33 3.26
CA HIS A 40 3.03 -6.06 2.64
C HIS A 40 4.26 -5.19 2.40
N GLU A 41 4.24 -4.46 1.29
CA GLU A 41 5.12 -3.35 1.00
C GLU A 41 4.45 -2.05 1.45
N PHE A 42 5.19 -1.21 2.16
CA PHE A 42 4.78 0.09 2.65
C PHE A 42 5.65 1.16 1.98
N TYR A 43 5.03 2.08 1.28
CA TYR A 43 5.66 3.19 0.59
C TYR A 43 5.26 4.50 1.29
N PHE A 44 6.22 5.16 1.93
CA PHE A 44 5.99 6.38 2.69
C PHE A 44 6.35 7.61 1.86
N ALA A 45 5.48 8.60 1.85
CA ALA A 45 5.74 9.93 1.29
C ALA A 45 5.10 10.98 2.22
N GLY A 46 5.90 11.63 3.07
CA GLY A 46 5.39 12.55 4.08
C GLY A 46 4.32 11.93 5.01
N ASP A 47 3.10 12.46 4.98
CA ASP A 47 1.93 11.98 5.71
C ASP A 47 1.11 10.92 4.94
N VAL A 48 1.58 10.50 3.77
CA VAL A 48 0.92 9.46 2.96
C VAL A 48 1.67 8.14 3.08
N VAL A 49 0.91 7.05 3.21
CA VAL A 49 1.44 5.68 3.18
C VAL A 49 0.66 4.87 2.16
N VAL A 50 1.34 4.31 1.16
CA VAL A 50 0.73 3.34 0.25
C VAL A 50 1.09 1.94 0.75
N VAL A 51 0.10 1.08 0.92
CA VAL A 51 0.26 -0.30 1.38
C VAL A 51 -0.12 -1.21 0.22
N LYS A 52 0.83 -2.05 -0.22
CA LYS A 52 0.62 -3.03 -1.28
C LYS A 52 0.84 -4.43 -0.72
N PRO A 53 -0.12 -5.36 -0.82
CA PRO A 53 0.11 -6.75 -0.45
C PRO A 53 1.12 -7.41 -1.41
N LEU A 54 2.01 -8.23 -0.88
CA LEU A 54 2.87 -9.11 -1.65
C LEU A 54 2.04 -10.29 -2.16
N ARG A 55 2.13 -10.61 -3.46
CA ARG A 55 1.34 -11.67 -4.11
C ARG A 55 1.40 -13.03 -3.37
N GLU A 56 2.54 -13.37 -2.79
CA GLU A 56 2.74 -14.65 -2.07
C GLU A 56 1.90 -14.77 -0.79
N THR A 57 1.53 -13.65 -0.16
CA THR A 57 0.74 -13.65 1.08
C THR A 57 -0.73 -13.30 0.86
N SER A 58 -1.09 -12.75 -0.30
CA SER A 58 -2.48 -12.33 -0.58
C SER A 58 -3.44 -13.51 -0.78
N GLN A 59 -2.95 -14.68 -1.21
CA GLN A 59 -3.79 -15.90 -1.27
C GLN A 59 -4.21 -16.42 0.11
N ALA A 60 -3.56 -16.00 1.20
CA ALA A 60 -3.86 -16.48 2.54
C ALA A 60 -5.04 -15.74 3.21
N GLN A 61 -5.51 -14.61 2.65
CA GLN A 61 -6.55 -13.78 3.29
C GLN A 61 -7.94 -13.86 2.64
N GLU A 62 -8.11 -14.52 1.49
CA GLU A 62 -9.43 -14.80 0.91
C GLU A 62 -10.04 -16.14 1.35
N ALA A 63 -9.37 -16.88 2.25
CA ALA A 63 -9.85 -18.15 2.78
C ALA A 63 -10.14 -18.06 4.28
N LEU A 64 -11.15 -17.27 4.69
CA LEU A 64 -11.82 -17.35 6.00
C LEU A 64 -13.25 -16.83 5.90
#